data_AF-A0A971WEZ6-F1
#
_entry.id   AF-A0A971WEZ6-F1
#
_cell.length_a   1.000
_cell.length_b   1.000
_cell.length_c   1.000
_cell.angle_alpha   90.00
_cell.angle_beta   90.00
_cell.angle_gamma   90.00
#
_symmetry.space_group_name_H-M   'P 1'
#
loop_
_entity.id
_entity.type
_entity.pdbx_description
1 polymer ?
#
loop_
_entity_poly.entity_id
_entity_poly.type
_entity_poly.pdbx_seq_one_letter_code
_entity_poly.pdbx_strand_id
1 'polypeptide(L)'
;MTSNTMVGHSFVPVELSRLQKTAAVLMGAFLMGALWRFRGEQGWGAAWGLLTCGMVFLLLVFSVFGFRRKTNFLLYSFTAFSFMLTTPGWGTLNGQITGVLESGVREENGQMITMFINPLSGLFLMLCLGFGMAALFAFMLSRFFSDKAYGWKEMLLVLGVYFAVKYVSRAAISPAILNLVQPQAGELFTQGLEQAGVNGTPWQVYLQHYFSHPWAKAIHGGRNYFTSVNIISSAITAGAVWLTVRFGLKDKTGGRMMLGICAAFAFAITGADLLLYFSEGGYHLAQSFGSTLLKFSGWSMWEYATGFLAGGLMMLIFVLFPFKRLVAAADNEEPFTAKMPSWLYGLLNFVFTLGLCFSATLVRPFAFRYEGTALYLPLFVGLSVAFLFAIFMIVKKWGAGLKTINFKKFCVFALPLYFTTHVLLYFFAGTPERQNFRLMDNMANKMVIASFVVFCLLYPVIFKKGSIRSLKNTSRKKM
;
A
#
# COMPACT_ATOMS: atom_id res chain seq x y z
N MET A 1 -19.76 45.21 27.97
CA MET A 1 -19.58 43.84 28.48
C MET A 1 -20.79 43.02 28.08
N THR A 2 -20.68 42.24 26.99
CA THR A 2 -21.72 41.32 26.52
C THR A 2 -21.16 39.91 26.62
N SER A 3 -21.66 39.14 27.58
CA SER A 3 -21.25 37.76 27.81
C SER A 3 -21.84 36.85 26.73
N ASN A 4 -21.01 36.43 25.78
CA ASN A 4 -21.35 35.32 24.90
C ASN A 4 -21.34 34.02 25.71
N THR A 5 -22.53 33.52 26.03
CA THR A 5 -22.76 32.15 26.47
C THR A 5 -22.28 31.19 25.39
N MET A 6 -21.11 30.58 25.60
CA MET A 6 -20.65 29.44 24.82
C MET A 6 -21.61 28.28 25.05
N VAL A 7 -22.43 27.97 24.05
CA VAL A 7 -23.24 26.75 23.99
C VAL A 7 -22.28 25.56 23.97
N GLY A 8 -22.18 24.87 25.10
CA GLY A 8 -21.41 23.65 25.23
C GLY A 8 -22.05 22.53 24.40
N HIS A 9 -21.53 22.27 23.21
CA HIS A 9 -21.84 21.06 22.47
C HIS A 9 -21.24 19.86 23.22
N SER A 10 -22.09 19.04 23.85
CA SER A 10 -21.69 17.79 24.50
C SER A 10 -21.26 16.75 23.44
N PHE A 11 -20.00 16.31 23.53
CA PHE A 11 -19.32 15.44 22.57
C PHE A 11 -19.56 13.95 22.85
N VAL A 12 -19.72 13.15 21.79
CA VAL A 12 -19.91 11.69 21.89
C VAL A 12 -18.87 10.97 21.02
N PRO A 13 -18.11 9.99 21.57
CA PRO A 13 -17.28 9.11 20.77
C PRO A 13 -18.11 8.34 19.74
N VAL A 14 -17.64 8.30 18.48
CA VAL A 14 -18.18 7.36 17.49
C VAL A 14 -17.77 5.96 17.92
N GLU A 15 -18.66 5.23 18.56
CA GLU A 15 -18.45 3.83 18.90
C GLU A 15 -19.14 2.96 17.86
N LEU A 16 -18.36 2.20 17.08
CA LEU A 16 -18.89 1.24 16.13
C LEU A 16 -19.45 0.04 16.91
N SER A 17 -20.65 -0.41 16.56
CA SER A 17 -21.19 -1.67 17.09
C SER A 17 -20.30 -2.84 16.68
N ARG A 18 -20.39 -3.99 17.39
CA ARG A 18 -19.64 -5.20 17.01
C ARG A 18 -19.87 -5.58 15.54
N LEU A 19 -21.12 -5.48 15.07
CA LEU A 19 -21.46 -5.73 13.67
C LEU A 19 -20.76 -4.75 12.71
N GLN A 20 -20.75 -3.45 13.03
CA GLN A 20 -20.07 -2.45 12.20
C GLN A 20 -18.55 -2.62 12.20
N LYS A 21 -17.96 -3.04 13.34
CA LYS A 21 -16.55 -3.38 13.46
C LYS A 21 -16.19 -4.56 12.55
N THR A 22 -16.95 -5.65 12.64
CA THR A 22 -16.77 -6.82 11.76
C THR A 22 -16.97 -6.46 10.29
N ALA A 23 -18.02 -5.70 9.97
CA ALA A 23 -18.28 -5.24 8.61
C ALA A 23 -17.13 -4.37 8.07
N ALA A 24 -16.58 -3.45 8.89
CA ALA A 24 -15.44 -2.63 8.49
C ALA A 24 -14.21 -3.48 8.19
N VAL A 25 -13.86 -4.45 9.06
CA VAL A 25 -12.72 -5.36 8.86
C VAL A 25 -12.89 -6.20 7.60
N LEU A 26 -14.06 -6.81 7.39
CA LEU A 26 -14.35 -7.57 6.19
C LEU A 26 -14.30 -6.70 4.94
N MET A 27 -14.89 -5.51 4.98
CA MET A 27 -14.83 -4.58 3.85
C MET A 27 -13.40 -4.14 3.57
N GLY A 28 -12.57 -3.90 4.60
CA GLY A 28 -11.15 -3.62 4.46
C GLY A 28 -10.37 -4.76 3.79
N ALA A 29 -10.63 -6.01 4.19
CA ALA A 29 -10.01 -7.19 3.60
C ALA A 29 -10.41 -7.35 2.12
N PHE A 30 -11.69 -7.45 1.81
CA PHE A 30 -12.18 -7.65 0.44
C PHE A 30 -11.80 -6.50 -0.50
N LEU A 31 -11.93 -5.26 -0.05
CA LEU A 31 -11.55 -4.08 -0.84
C LEU A 31 -10.07 -4.08 -1.15
N MET A 32 -9.21 -4.31 -0.15
CA MET A 32 -7.77 -4.29 -0.37
C MET A 32 -7.30 -5.51 -1.18
N GLY A 33 -7.94 -6.67 -1.05
CA GLY A 33 -7.68 -7.83 -1.91
C GLY A 33 -7.92 -7.53 -3.38
N ALA A 34 -9.05 -6.87 -3.70
CA ALA A 34 -9.32 -6.43 -5.06
C ALA A 34 -8.30 -5.40 -5.56
N LEU A 35 -8.01 -4.36 -4.76
CA LEU A 35 -7.04 -3.32 -5.16
C LEU A 35 -5.64 -3.86 -5.38
N TRP A 36 -5.20 -4.82 -4.55
CA TRP A 36 -3.89 -5.45 -4.69
C TRP A 36 -3.81 -6.35 -5.92
N ARG A 37 -4.93 -6.98 -6.30
CA ARG A 37 -5.04 -7.66 -7.59
C ARG A 37 -4.96 -6.66 -8.75
N PHE A 38 -5.61 -5.50 -8.64
CA PHE A 38 -5.52 -4.44 -9.66
C PHE A 38 -4.08 -3.96 -9.84
N ARG A 39 -3.32 -3.81 -8.74
CA ARG A 39 -1.89 -3.43 -8.74
C ARG A 39 -1.04 -4.36 -9.62
N GLY A 40 -1.39 -5.63 -9.73
CA GLY A 40 -0.68 -6.60 -10.57
C GLY A 40 -0.87 -6.43 -12.06
N GLU A 41 -1.89 -5.68 -12.47
CA GLU A 41 -2.28 -5.57 -13.87
C GLU A 41 -1.60 -4.40 -14.58
N GLN A 42 -1.57 -4.49 -15.91
CA GLN A 42 -1.10 -3.43 -16.80
C GLN A 42 -1.91 -2.14 -16.58
N GLY A 43 -1.19 -1.02 -16.56
CA GLY A 43 -1.73 0.32 -16.33
C GLY A 43 -1.75 0.77 -14.87
N TRP A 44 -1.97 -0.14 -13.92
CA TRP A 44 -1.65 0.11 -12.52
C TRP A 44 -0.15 -0.13 -12.29
N GLY A 45 0.33 -1.37 -12.47
CA GLY A 45 1.71 -1.71 -12.15
C GLY A 45 2.08 -1.50 -10.66
N ALA A 46 3.32 -1.83 -10.30
CA ALA A 46 3.73 -1.93 -8.90
C ALA A 46 3.52 -0.62 -8.10
N ALA A 47 4.19 0.46 -8.49
CA ALA A 47 4.17 1.71 -7.72
C ALA A 47 2.80 2.42 -7.80
N TRP A 48 2.25 2.62 -9.00
CA TRP A 48 0.96 3.32 -9.13
C TRP A 48 -0.21 2.49 -8.59
N GLY A 49 -0.14 1.17 -8.68
CA GLY A 49 -1.11 0.31 -8.01
C GLY A 49 -1.06 0.44 -6.49
N LEU A 50 0.13 0.63 -5.88
CA LEU A 50 0.22 0.92 -4.44
C LEU A 50 -0.33 2.30 -4.08
N LEU A 51 -0.16 3.31 -4.96
CA LEU A 51 -0.84 4.60 -4.80
C LEU A 51 -2.37 4.40 -4.76
N THR A 52 -2.92 3.66 -5.74
CA THR A 52 -4.35 3.32 -5.80
C THR A 52 -4.82 2.58 -4.55
N CYS A 53 -4.06 1.58 -4.10
CA CYS A 53 -4.33 0.83 -2.87
C CYS A 53 -4.41 1.77 -1.67
N GLY A 54 -3.39 2.61 -1.48
CA GLY A 54 -3.33 3.59 -0.39
C GLY A 54 -4.49 4.58 -0.44
N MET A 55 -4.79 5.12 -1.61
CA MET A 55 -5.90 6.05 -1.82
C MET A 55 -7.24 5.46 -1.38
N VAL A 56 -7.66 4.36 -2.00
CA VAL A 56 -9.01 3.83 -1.78
C VAL A 56 -9.13 3.24 -0.36
N PHE A 57 -8.07 2.63 0.18
CA PHE A 57 -8.04 2.18 1.57
C PHE A 57 -8.16 3.35 2.56
N LEU A 58 -7.46 4.46 2.32
CA LEU A 58 -7.59 5.66 3.15
C LEU A 58 -8.99 6.27 3.05
N LEU A 59 -9.64 6.27 1.88
CA LEU A 59 -11.04 6.70 1.76
C LEU A 59 -11.94 5.86 2.67
N LEU A 60 -11.73 4.54 2.73
CA LEU A 60 -12.45 3.66 3.64
C LEU A 60 -12.18 4.04 5.10
N VAL A 61 -10.91 4.12 5.50
CA VAL A 61 -10.51 4.50 6.87
C VAL A 61 -11.14 5.84 7.26
N PHE A 62 -11.08 6.87 6.42
CA PHE A 62 -11.62 8.19 6.77
C PHE A 62 -13.14 8.27 6.65
N SER A 63 -13.78 7.45 5.81
CA SER A 63 -15.24 7.34 5.80
C SER A 63 -15.75 6.80 7.12
N VAL A 64 -15.15 5.69 7.60
CA VAL A 64 -15.52 5.03 8.85
C VAL A 64 -15.13 5.90 10.04
N PHE A 65 -13.86 6.34 10.05
CA PHE A 65 -13.28 6.91 11.25
C PHE A 65 -13.27 8.44 11.33
N GLY A 66 -13.42 9.15 10.21
CA GLY A 66 -13.21 10.59 10.16
C GLY A 66 -11.79 10.99 10.58
N PHE A 67 -11.60 12.25 10.94
CA PHE A 67 -10.31 12.76 11.42
C PHE A 67 -10.28 13.08 12.90
N ARG A 68 -9.06 13.15 13.46
CA ARG A 68 -8.76 13.60 14.80
C ARG A 68 -8.50 15.13 14.90
N ARG A 69 -7.92 15.72 13.86
CA ARG A 69 -7.64 17.16 13.68
C ARG A 69 -8.27 17.63 12.36
N LYS A 70 -8.22 18.93 12.00
CA LYS A 70 -8.47 19.35 10.61
C LYS A 70 -7.33 18.85 9.73
N THR A 71 -7.35 17.55 9.48
CA THR A 71 -6.49 16.93 8.50
C THR A 71 -7.04 17.28 7.13
N ASN A 72 -6.14 17.73 6.28
CA ASN A 72 -6.49 18.28 4.98
C ASN A 72 -6.22 17.26 3.88
N PHE A 73 -6.87 17.43 2.73
CA PHE A 73 -6.72 16.60 1.52
C PHE A 73 -5.26 16.30 1.18
N LEU A 74 -4.38 17.29 1.38
CA LEU A 74 -2.96 17.16 1.13
C LEU A 74 -2.28 16.08 1.98
N LEU A 75 -2.60 15.97 3.28
CA LEU A 75 -1.99 14.95 4.14
C LEU A 75 -2.50 13.54 3.78
N TYR A 76 -3.77 13.43 3.43
CA TYR A 76 -4.33 12.20 2.87
C TYR A 76 -3.55 11.78 1.61
N SER A 77 -3.32 12.70 0.67
CA SER A 77 -2.58 12.43 -0.56
C SER A 77 -1.12 12.09 -0.32
N PHE A 78 -0.43 12.79 0.59
CA PHE A 78 0.95 12.43 0.96
C PHE A 78 1.03 11.07 1.64
N THR A 79 0.02 10.70 2.43
CA THR A 79 -0.05 9.35 3.02
C THR A 79 -0.17 8.32 1.90
N ALA A 80 -1.12 8.45 0.98
CA ALA A 80 -1.24 7.53 -0.16
C ALA A 80 0.04 7.48 -1.03
N PHE A 81 0.63 8.64 -1.32
CA PHE A 81 1.87 8.77 -2.09
C PHE A 81 3.05 8.09 -1.42
N SER A 82 3.15 8.16 -0.09
CA SER A 82 4.22 7.48 0.64
C SER A 82 4.17 5.95 0.49
N PHE A 83 3.00 5.39 0.18
CA PHE A 83 2.88 3.96 -0.12
C PHE A 83 3.51 3.62 -1.48
N MET A 84 3.30 4.47 -2.48
CA MET A 84 3.96 4.34 -3.79
C MET A 84 5.49 4.40 -3.68
N LEU A 85 6.03 5.33 -2.87
CA LEU A 85 7.48 5.51 -2.71
C LEU A 85 8.19 4.33 -2.04
N THR A 86 7.45 3.48 -1.35
CA THR A 86 8.00 2.41 -0.53
C THR A 86 7.99 1.05 -1.23
N THR A 87 7.54 0.97 -2.49
CA THR A 87 7.48 -0.25 -3.33
C THR A 87 8.86 -0.91 -3.54
N PRO A 88 9.16 -2.07 -2.95
CA PRO A 88 10.28 -2.91 -3.39
C PRO A 88 9.88 -3.76 -4.62
N GLY A 89 10.86 -4.29 -5.35
CA GLY A 89 10.61 -5.40 -6.28
C GLY A 89 10.28 -6.68 -5.50
N TRP A 90 9.42 -7.55 -6.03
CA TRP A 90 8.97 -8.75 -5.33
C TRP A 90 8.88 -10.01 -6.21
N GLY A 91 8.54 -9.90 -7.50
CA GLY A 91 8.15 -11.06 -8.31
C GLY A 91 9.22 -12.11 -8.63
N THR A 92 10.47 -11.94 -8.19
CA THR A 92 11.53 -12.96 -8.28
C THR A 92 11.86 -13.61 -6.95
N LEU A 93 11.30 -13.09 -5.86
CA LEU A 93 11.50 -13.66 -4.54
C LEU A 93 10.44 -14.71 -4.21
N ASN A 94 9.28 -14.61 -4.85
CA ASN A 94 8.18 -15.56 -4.68
C ASN A 94 8.65 -16.97 -5.05
N GLY A 95 8.21 -17.95 -4.27
CA GLY A 95 8.67 -19.33 -4.42
C GLY A 95 9.94 -19.64 -3.64
N GLN A 96 10.72 -18.66 -3.16
CA GLN A 96 11.91 -18.96 -2.34
C GLN A 96 11.57 -19.66 -1.01
N ILE A 97 10.34 -19.49 -0.51
CA ILE A 97 9.83 -20.26 0.64
C ILE A 97 9.69 -21.76 0.35
N THR A 98 9.69 -22.20 -0.91
CA THR A 98 9.68 -23.62 -1.31
C THR A 98 11.08 -24.23 -1.29
N GLY A 99 12.12 -23.45 -1.01
CA GLY A 99 13.51 -23.91 -1.04
C GLY A 99 14.15 -23.83 -2.41
N VAL A 100 13.56 -23.07 -3.33
CA VAL A 100 14.03 -22.96 -4.72
C VAL A 100 14.29 -21.50 -5.10
N LEU A 101 15.45 -21.25 -5.71
CA LEU A 101 15.84 -19.96 -6.29
C LEU A 101 16.04 -20.13 -7.80
N GLU A 102 15.18 -19.53 -8.60
CA GLU A 102 15.28 -19.56 -10.06
C GLU A 102 15.96 -18.30 -10.60
N SER A 103 16.75 -18.41 -11.67
CA SER A 103 17.50 -17.30 -12.28
C SER A 103 16.64 -16.15 -12.80
N GLY A 104 15.37 -16.39 -13.10
CA GLY A 104 14.46 -15.42 -13.71
C GLY A 104 14.78 -15.06 -15.17
N VAL A 105 15.83 -15.68 -15.72
CA VAL A 105 16.28 -15.63 -17.12
C VAL A 105 16.34 -17.06 -17.60
N ARG A 106 15.80 -17.32 -18.80
CA ARG A 106 15.81 -18.65 -19.43
C ARG A 106 17.08 -18.81 -20.26
N GLU A 107 17.70 -19.97 -20.18
CA GLU A 107 18.76 -20.42 -21.05
C GLU A 107 18.24 -20.66 -22.48
N GLU A 108 19.15 -20.89 -23.43
CA GLU A 108 18.83 -21.20 -24.83
C GLU A 108 17.95 -22.45 -25.00
N ASN A 109 18.07 -23.40 -24.08
CA ASN A 109 17.22 -24.60 -23.99
C ASN A 109 15.81 -24.34 -23.41
N GLY A 110 15.52 -23.08 -23.02
CA GLY A 110 14.25 -22.66 -22.44
C GLY A 110 14.08 -22.91 -20.94
N GLN A 111 15.05 -23.53 -20.26
CA GLN A 111 15.05 -23.79 -18.82
C GLN A 111 15.65 -22.64 -18.02
N MET A 112 15.32 -22.54 -16.72
CA MET A 112 15.92 -21.56 -15.81
C MET A 112 16.95 -22.26 -14.92
N ILE A 113 18.07 -21.58 -14.64
CA ILE A 113 19.04 -22.07 -13.67
C ILE A 113 18.37 -22.05 -12.30
N THR A 114 18.39 -23.20 -11.65
CA THR A 114 17.70 -23.42 -10.38
C THR A 114 18.72 -23.77 -9.31
N MET A 115 18.69 -23.04 -8.19
CA MET A 115 19.50 -23.35 -7.01
C MET A 115 18.61 -23.72 -5.83
N PHE A 116 19.01 -24.74 -5.09
CA PHE A 116 18.34 -25.12 -3.86
C PHE A 116 18.81 -24.22 -2.71
N ILE A 117 17.86 -23.68 -1.96
CA ILE A 117 18.09 -22.78 -0.83
C ILE A 117 17.39 -23.31 0.41
N ASN A 118 17.79 -22.82 1.58
CA ASN A 118 17.08 -23.11 2.81
C ASN A 118 15.70 -22.42 2.77
N PRO A 119 14.56 -23.13 2.95
CA PRO A 119 13.24 -22.50 3.00
C PRO A 119 13.13 -21.37 4.05
N LEU A 120 13.90 -21.46 5.15
CA LEU A 120 13.96 -20.41 6.17
C LEU A 120 14.64 -19.13 5.66
N SER A 121 15.57 -19.22 4.70
CA SER A 121 16.15 -18.04 4.06
C SER A 121 15.12 -17.33 3.19
N GLY A 122 14.35 -18.09 2.41
CA GLY A 122 13.21 -17.56 1.64
C GLY A 122 12.16 -16.91 2.53
N LEU A 123 11.81 -17.55 3.65
CA LEU A 123 10.90 -16.99 4.66
C LEU A 123 11.43 -15.67 5.26
N PHE A 124 12.73 -15.62 5.59
CA PHE A 124 13.36 -14.40 6.09
C PHE A 124 13.23 -13.26 5.07
N LEU A 125 13.51 -13.52 3.79
CA LEU A 125 13.39 -12.53 2.73
C LEU A 125 11.94 -12.05 2.56
N MET A 126 10.94 -12.93 2.69
CA MET A 126 9.53 -12.53 2.65
C MET A 126 9.10 -11.67 3.83
N LEU A 127 9.59 -11.97 5.03
CA LEU A 127 9.38 -11.14 6.20
C LEU A 127 10.01 -9.75 6.02
N CYS A 128 11.24 -9.68 5.50
CA CYS A 128 11.90 -8.42 5.16
C CYS A 128 11.10 -7.62 4.11
N LEU A 129 10.63 -8.30 3.06
CA LEU A 129 9.83 -7.70 2.00
C LEU A 129 8.59 -7.02 2.58
N GLY A 130 7.76 -7.73 3.34
CA GLY A 130 6.53 -7.15 3.89
C GLY A 130 6.78 -6.12 4.98
N PHE A 131 7.77 -6.34 5.85
CA PHE A 131 8.09 -5.38 6.90
C PHE A 131 8.62 -4.04 6.35
N GLY A 132 9.44 -4.11 5.29
CA GLY A 132 10.05 -2.95 4.64
C GLY A 132 9.14 -2.19 3.68
N MET A 133 8.11 -2.85 3.12
CA MET A 133 7.31 -2.35 2.00
C MET A 133 6.51 -1.08 2.27
N ALA A 134 6.15 -0.81 3.53
CA ALA A 134 5.21 0.24 3.86
C ALA A 134 5.77 1.24 4.89
N ALA A 135 7.09 1.35 5.09
CA ALA A 135 7.66 2.10 6.21
C ALA A 135 7.17 3.55 6.33
N LEU A 136 7.25 4.34 5.24
CA LEU A 136 6.77 5.72 5.23
C LEU A 136 5.24 5.81 5.31
N PHE A 137 4.53 4.88 4.65
CA PHE A 137 3.07 4.78 4.74
C PHE A 137 2.61 4.50 6.18
N ALA A 138 3.22 3.53 6.84
CA ALA A 138 2.98 3.16 8.23
C ALA A 138 3.29 4.32 9.17
N PHE A 139 4.38 5.05 8.96
CA PHE A 139 4.67 6.27 9.70
C PHE A 139 3.56 7.30 9.53
N MET A 140 3.19 7.63 8.28
CA MET A 140 2.16 8.64 8.00
C MET A 140 0.79 8.23 8.57
N LEU A 141 0.45 6.95 8.49
CA LEU A 141 -0.78 6.38 9.04
C LEU A 141 -0.77 6.34 10.57
N SER A 142 0.38 6.10 11.20
CA SER A 142 0.51 6.06 12.66
C SER A 142 0.18 7.40 13.33
N ARG A 143 0.33 8.51 12.60
CA ARG A 143 -0.03 9.86 13.06
C ARG A 143 -1.51 9.97 13.43
N PHE A 144 -2.38 9.18 12.78
CA PHE A 144 -3.82 9.18 13.08
C PHE A 144 -4.14 8.63 14.47
N PHE A 145 -3.22 7.85 15.05
CA PHE A 145 -3.36 7.28 16.39
C PHE A 145 -2.63 8.08 17.46
N SER A 146 -1.64 8.89 17.08
CA SER A 146 -0.80 9.61 18.01
C SER A 146 -1.34 11.00 18.38
N ASP A 147 -1.05 11.42 19.62
CA ASP A 147 -1.33 12.76 20.13
C ASP A 147 -0.25 13.76 19.65
N LYS A 148 0.89 13.25 19.18
CA LYS A 148 2.02 14.08 18.77
C LYS A 148 1.67 14.91 17.52
N ALA A 149 1.95 16.21 17.63
CA ALA A 149 1.91 17.14 16.52
C ALA A 149 3.21 17.02 15.71
N TYR A 150 3.10 16.53 14.48
CA TYR A 150 4.22 16.46 13.55
C TYR A 150 4.20 17.67 12.62
N GLY A 151 5.22 18.52 12.71
CA GLY A 151 5.47 19.61 11.77
C GLY A 151 6.38 19.16 10.62
N TRP A 152 6.80 20.13 9.80
CA TRP A 152 7.72 19.87 8.68
C TRP A 152 9.08 19.34 9.15
N LYS A 153 9.58 19.81 10.30
CA LYS A 153 10.89 19.38 10.82
C LYS A 153 10.90 17.89 11.13
N GLU A 154 9.86 17.38 11.78
CA GLU A 154 9.75 15.96 12.09
C GLU A 154 9.54 15.11 10.82
N MET A 155 8.78 15.62 9.84
CA MET A 155 8.62 14.95 8.54
C MET A 155 9.96 14.84 7.81
N LEU A 156 10.72 15.93 7.74
CA LEU A 156 12.03 15.98 7.09
C LEU A 156 13.05 15.10 7.82
N LEU A 157 13.02 15.05 9.15
CA LEU A 157 13.87 14.14 9.92
C LEU A 157 13.58 12.68 9.55
N VAL A 158 12.30 12.28 9.54
CA VAL A 158 11.93 10.90 9.21
C VAL A 158 12.28 10.55 7.77
N LEU A 159 12.05 11.46 6.82
CA LEU A 159 12.46 11.27 5.42
C LEU A 159 13.98 11.19 5.28
N GLY A 160 14.72 12.05 5.99
CA GLY A 160 16.19 12.05 6.01
C GLY A 160 16.74 10.73 6.53
N VAL A 161 16.23 10.24 7.67
CA VAL A 161 16.59 8.92 8.21
C VAL A 161 16.22 7.81 7.23
N TYR A 162 15.02 7.86 6.65
CA TYR A 162 14.57 6.85 5.69
C TYR A 162 15.53 6.73 4.51
N PHE A 163 15.85 7.85 3.84
CA PHE A 163 16.75 7.81 2.68
C PHE A 163 18.20 7.49 3.07
N ALA A 164 18.72 8.08 4.14
CA ALA A 164 20.08 7.81 4.60
C ALA A 164 20.28 6.33 4.94
N VAL A 165 19.41 5.77 5.77
CA VAL A 165 19.51 4.36 6.17
C VAL A 165 19.24 3.44 4.99
N LYS A 166 18.26 3.76 4.12
CA LYS A 166 18.01 2.96 2.91
C LYS A 166 19.25 2.87 2.05
N TYR A 167 19.87 4.00 1.71
CA TYR A 167 21.01 3.96 0.81
C TYR A 167 22.27 3.36 1.47
N VAL A 168 22.57 3.72 2.71
CA VAL A 168 23.74 3.16 3.43
C VAL A 168 23.59 1.64 3.63
N SER A 169 22.43 1.19 4.11
CA SER A 169 22.20 -0.25 4.30
C SER A 169 22.21 -1.01 2.99
N ARG A 170 21.70 -0.42 1.90
CA ARG A 170 21.68 -1.03 0.57
C ARG A 170 23.09 -1.18 -0.02
N ALA A 171 24.00 -0.27 0.28
CA ALA A 171 25.38 -0.30 -0.24
C ALA A 171 26.33 -1.21 0.57
N ALA A 172 26.19 -1.24 1.90
CA ALA A 172 27.17 -1.87 2.78
C ALA A 172 26.62 -3.06 3.59
N ILE A 173 25.42 -2.94 4.16
CA ILE A 173 24.94 -3.87 5.20
C ILE A 173 24.15 -5.04 4.59
N SER A 174 23.24 -4.73 3.67
CA SER A 174 22.30 -5.69 3.09
C SER A 174 23.00 -6.77 2.25
N PRO A 175 24.06 -6.48 1.47
CA PRO A 175 24.86 -7.52 0.82
C PRO A 175 25.50 -8.49 1.81
N ALA A 176 26.02 -7.99 2.94
CA ALA A 176 26.62 -8.83 3.97
C ALA A 176 25.57 -9.75 4.64
N ILE A 177 24.39 -9.22 4.96
CA ILE A 177 23.28 -10.03 5.49
C ILE A 177 22.84 -11.06 4.46
N LEU A 178 22.75 -10.70 3.18
CA LEU A 178 22.37 -11.63 2.12
C LEU A 178 23.35 -12.80 2.03
N ASN A 179 24.66 -12.54 2.08
CA ASN A 179 25.68 -13.58 2.06
C ASN A 179 25.61 -14.52 3.27
N LEU A 180 25.11 -14.04 4.41
CA LEU A 180 24.90 -14.87 5.60
C LEU A 180 23.61 -15.70 5.53
N VAL A 181 22.53 -15.14 5.00
CA VAL A 181 21.20 -15.77 5.04
C VAL A 181 20.93 -16.63 3.81
N GLN A 182 21.38 -16.21 2.63
CA GLN A 182 21.17 -16.90 1.35
C GLN A 182 22.37 -16.67 0.40
N PRO A 183 23.53 -17.28 0.68
CA PRO A 183 24.73 -17.14 -0.15
C PRO A 183 24.50 -17.56 -1.61
N GLN A 184 23.58 -18.48 -1.86
CA GLN A 184 23.20 -18.96 -3.19
C GLN A 184 22.72 -17.83 -4.11
N ALA A 185 22.15 -16.75 -3.56
CA ALA A 185 21.77 -15.58 -4.36
C ALA A 185 23.00 -14.85 -4.94
N GLY A 186 24.11 -14.84 -4.19
CA GLY A 186 25.39 -14.32 -4.65
C GLY A 186 26.04 -15.26 -5.66
N GLU A 187 26.05 -16.57 -5.37
CA GLU A 187 26.61 -17.60 -6.27
C GLU A 187 25.91 -17.61 -7.64
N LEU A 188 24.57 -17.59 -7.65
CA LEU A 188 23.79 -17.55 -8.89
C LEU A 188 24.12 -16.31 -9.73
N PHE A 189 24.32 -15.17 -9.07
CA PHE A 189 24.66 -13.96 -9.79
C PHE A 189 26.11 -13.96 -10.27
N THR A 190 27.06 -14.51 -9.51
CA THR A 190 28.44 -14.73 -9.97
C THR A 190 28.45 -15.59 -11.24
N GLN A 191 27.73 -16.71 -11.24
CA GLN A 191 27.60 -17.57 -12.43
C GLN A 191 27.01 -16.80 -13.61
N GLY A 192 25.96 -15.99 -13.39
CA GLY A 192 25.38 -15.17 -14.43
C GLY A 192 26.33 -14.10 -14.99
N LEU A 193 27.17 -13.49 -14.13
CA LEU A 193 28.17 -12.51 -14.56
C LEU A 193 29.26 -13.17 -15.41
N GLU A 194 29.74 -14.35 -15.01
CA GLU A 194 30.71 -15.12 -15.79
C GLU A 194 30.16 -15.50 -17.16
N GLN A 195 28.93 -16.00 -17.24
CA GLN A 195 28.24 -16.31 -18.50
C GLN A 195 28.06 -15.09 -19.40
N ALA A 196 27.82 -13.92 -18.80
CA ALA A 196 27.68 -12.66 -19.53
C ALA A 196 29.02 -11.99 -19.89
N GLY A 197 30.16 -12.58 -19.50
CA GLY A 197 31.49 -11.99 -19.71
C GLY A 197 31.73 -10.71 -18.92
N VAL A 198 31.01 -10.50 -17.81
CA VAL A 198 31.10 -9.29 -16.97
C VAL A 198 32.07 -9.55 -15.82
N ASN A 199 33.18 -8.81 -15.82
CA ASN A 199 34.18 -8.89 -14.74
C ASN A 199 33.70 -8.19 -13.46
N GLY A 200 33.79 -8.87 -12.33
CA GLY A 200 33.58 -8.29 -11.00
C GLY A 200 32.76 -9.19 -10.08
N THR A 201 32.82 -8.89 -8.79
CA THR A 201 31.95 -9.56 -7.80
C THR A 201 30.51 -9.05 -7.87
N PRO A 202 29.51 -9.84 -7.45
CA PRO A 202 28.12 -9.40 -7.29
C PRO A 202 27.98 -8.03 -6.62
N TRP A 203 28.75 -7.78 -5.56
CA TRP A 203 28.73 -6.51 -4.83
C TRP A 203 29.34 -5.34 -5.63
N GLN A 204 30.48 -5.54 -6.30
CA GLN A 204 31.11 -4.49 -7.12
C GLN A 204 30.18 -4.07 -8.26
N VAL A 205 29.65 -5.05 -8.99
CA VAL A 205 28.72 -4.80 -10.09
C VAL A 205 27.44 -4.14 -9.58
N TYR A 206 26.95 -4.56 -8.41
CA TYR A 206 25.81 -3.92 -7.77
C TYR A 206 26.05 -2.42 -7.47
N LEU A 207 27.23 -2.06 -6.95
CA LEU A 207 27.57 -0.66 -6.68
C LEU A 207 27.75 0.18 -7.95
N GLN A 208 28.31 -0.40 -9.01
CA GLN A 208 28.41 0.28 -10.31
C GLN A 208 27.03 0.62 -10.90
N HIS A 209 26.02 -0.19 -10.57
CA HIS A 209 24.66 -0.08 -11.10
C HIS A 209 23.63 0.30 -10.02
N TYR A 210 24.08 0.97 -8.98
CA TYR A 210 23.32 1.22 -7.75
C TYR A 210 21.94 1.86 -7.97
N PHE A 211 21.84 2.80 -8.91
CA PHE A 211 20.61 3.54 -9.23
C PHE A 211 19.84 2.97 -10.43
N SER A 212 20.43 2.10 -11.25
CA SER A 212 19.81 1.58 -12.47
C SER A 212 20.18 0.12 -12.70
N HIS A 213 19.17 -0.75 -12.64
CA HIS A 213 19.30 -2.19 -12.78
C HIS A 213 18.38 -2.85 -13.84
N PRO A 214 17.82 -2.17 -14.88
CA PRO A 214 17.09 -2.87 -15.94
C PRO A 214 17.92 -3.99 -16.60
N TRP A 215 19.22 -3.74 -16.83
CA TRP A 215 20.15 -4.70 -17.42
C TRP A 215 20.34 -5.96 -16.55
N ALA A 216 20.30 -5.82 -15.21
CA ALA A 216 20.44 -6.95 -14.29
C ALA A 216 19.27 -7.95 -14.39
N LYS A 217 18.17 -7.57 -15.05
CA LYS A 217 17.07 -8.50 -15.37
C LYS A 217 17.40 -9.44 -16.53
N ALA A 218 18.43 -9.13 -17.31
CA ALA A 218 18.90 -9.95 -18.42
C ALA A 218 20.02 -10.92 -18.01
N ILE A 219 20.53 -10.81 -16.78
CA ILE A 219 21.59 -11.68 -16.26
C ILE A 219 20.99 -12.67 -15.25
N HIS A 220 21.38 -13.94 -15.37
CA HIS A 220 21.00 -14.98 -14.41
C HIS A 220 21.34 -14.56 -12.98
N GLY A 221 20.37 -14.63 -12.07
CA GLY A 221 20.56 -14.26 -10.66
C GLY A 221 20.62 -12.75 -10.37
N GLY A 222 20.83 -11.90 -11.36
CA GLY A 222 20.96 -10.45 -11.17
C GLY A 222 19.72 -9.82 -10.54
N ARG A 223 18.53 -10.14 -11.06
CA ARG A 223 17.27 -9.65 -10.48
C ARG A 223 17.05 -10.14 -9.05
N ASN A 224 17.41 -11.39 -8.74
CA ASN A 224 17.31 -11.95 -7.38
C ASN A 224 18.21 -11.19 -6.42
N TYR A 225 19.50 -11.12 -6.73
CA TYR A 225 20.48 -10.46 -5.89
C TYR A 225 20.10 -9.00 -5.61
N PHE A 226 19.79 -8.23 -6.65
CA PHE A 226 19.40 -6.81 -6.48
C PHE A 226 18.12 -6.65 -5.66
N THR A 227 17.14 -7.53 -5.86
CA THR A 227 15.88 -7.46 -5.14
C THR A 227 16.06 -7.84 -3.68
N SER A 228 16.78 -8.93 -3.38
CA SER A 228 17.12 -9.39 -2.03
C SER A 228 17.88 -8.33 -1.23
N VAL A 229 18.89 -7.68 -1.83
CA VAL A 229 19.60 -6.57 -1.19
C VAL A 229 18.64 -5.40 -0.89
N ASN A 230 17.74 -5.06 -1.82
CA ASN A 230 16.80 -3.95 -1.64
C ASN A 230 15.72 -4.23 -0.57
N ILE A 231 15.23 -5.47 -0.43
CA ILE A 231 14.22 -5.81 0.59
C ILE A 231 14.81 -5.86 2.00
N ILE A 232 16.03 -6.40 2.17
CA ILE A 232 16.75 -6.38 3.45
C ILE A 232 16.99 -4.94 3.87
N SER A 233 17.48 -4.11 2.95
CA SER A 233 17.65 -2.67 3.18
C SER A 233 16.34 -2.00 3.59
N SER A 234 15.23 -2.29 2.90
CA SER A 234 13.93 -1.70 3.20
C SER A 234 13.43 -2.10 4.60
N ALA A 235 13.69 -3.34 5.04
CA ALA A 235 13.34 -3.81 6.38
C ALA A 235 14.18 -3.11 7.47
N ILE A 236 15.49 -2.97 7.27
CA ILE A 236 16.38 -2.21 8.17
C ILE A 236 15.91 -0.75 8.27
N THR A 237 15.57 -0.14 7.14
CA THR A 237 15.05 1.22 7.08
C THR A 237 13.72 1.36 7.82
N ALA A 238 12.80 0.40 7.69
CA ALA A 238 11.56 0.39 8.46
C ALA A 238 11.84 0.36 9.97
N GLY A 239 12.81 -0.47 10.40
CA GLY A 239 13.29 -0.51 11.78
C GLY A 239 13.88 0.83 12.24
N ALA A 240 14.71 1.48 11.43
CA ALA A 240 15.31 2.76 11.76
C ALA A 240 14.28 3.91 11.85
N VAL A 241 13.31 3.95 10.94
CA VAL A 241 12.21 4.91 11.00
C VAL A 241 11.36 4.65 12.25
N TRP A 242 11.08 3.39 12.58
CA TRP A 242 10.38 3.03 13.80
C TRP A 242 11.14 3.49 15.06
N LEU A 243 12.45 3.22 15.15
CA LEU A 243 13.31 3.70 16.24
C LEU A 243 13.29 5.23 16.33
N THR A 244 13.33 5.91 15.19
CA THR A 244 13.25 7.37 15.12
C THR A 244 11.93 7.88 15.67
N VAL A 245 10.79 7.29 15.27
CA VAL A 245 9.47 7.67 15.80
C VAL A 245 9.39 7.38 17.31
N ARG A 246 9.82 6.18 17.73
CA ARG A 246 9.67 5.69 19.10
C ARG A 246 10.56 6.40 20.11
N PHE A 247 11.81 6.66 19.75
CA PHE A 247 12.87 7.15 20.64
C PHE A 247 13.30 8.57 20.27
N GLY A 248 13.59 8.84 18.99
CA GLY A 248 14.00 10.18 18.54
C GLY A 248 12.89 11.22 18.70
N LEU A 249 11.69 10.88 18.22
CA LEU A 249 10.49 11.70 18.36
C LEU A 249 9.70 11.38 19.62
N LYS A 250 10.14 10.41 20.43
CA LYS A 250 9.51 10.04 21.72
C LYS A 250 8.01 9.72 21.60
N ASP A 251 7.55 9.24 20.44
CA ASP A 251 6.16 8.87 20.22
C ASP A 251 5.94 7.37 20.40
N LYS A 252 5.47 6.99 21.59
CA LYS A 252 5.20 5.58 21.93
C LYS A 252 4.05 5.00 21.09
N THR A 253 2.99 5.79 20.87
CA THR A 253 1.78 5.32 20.19
C THR A 253 2.02 5.24 18.68
N GLY A 254 2.56 6.30 18.09
CA GLY A 254 2.96 6.31 16.67
C GLY A 254 3.94 5.17 16.37
N GLY A 255 4.96 4.97 17.20
CA GLY A 255 5.91 3.87 17.05
C GLY A 255 5.24 2.48 17.10
N ARG A 256 4.33 2.24 18.06
CA ARG A 256 3.60 0.96 18.13
C ARG A 256 2.72 0.71 16.92
N MET A 257 2.01 1.73 16.45
CA MET A 257 1.10 1.61 15.30
C MET A 257 1.87 1.40 14.01
N MET A 258 2.95 2.14 13.80
CA MET A 258 3.84 1.95 12.66
C MET A 258 4.38 0.51 12.62
N LEU A 259 4.88 0.01 13.75
CA LEU A 259 5.37 -1.37 13.85
C LEU A 259 4.26 -2.38 13.55
N GLY A 260 3.05 -2.17 14.09
CA GLY A 260 1.90 -3.03 13.83
C GLY A 260 1.49 -3.06 12.36
N ILE A 261 1.54 -1.92 11.66
CA ILE A 261 1.24 -1.86 10.22
C ILE A 261 2.33 -2.57 9.41
N CYS A 262 3.61 -2.35 9.70
CA CYS A 262 4.71 -3.08 9.05
C CYS A 262 4.61 -4.60 9.30
N ALA A 263 4.29 -5.01 10.53
CA ALA A 263 4.08 -6.42 10.87
C ALA A 263 2.86 -7.02 10.15
N ALA A 264 1.79 -6.25 9.96
CA ALA A 264 0.61 -6.68 9.20
C ALA A 264 0.98 -6.98 7.74
N PHE A 265 1.82 -6.15 7.10
CA PHE A 265 2.32 -6.43 5.75
C PHE A 265 3.27 -7.63 5.70
N ALA A 266 4.18 -7.76 6.67
CA ALA A 266 5.06 -8.93 6.79
C ALA A 266 4.25 -10.23 6.88
N PHE A 267 3.22 -10.26 7.74
CA PHE A 267 2.32 -11.40 7.88
C PHE A 267 1.50 -11.64 6.62
N ALA A 268 0.94 -10.58 6.02
CA ALA A 268 0.09 -10.71 4.84
C ALA A 268 0.83 -11.31 3.63
N ILE A 269 2.06 -10.85 3.38
CA ILE A 269 2.89 -11.36 2.28
C ILE A 269 3.31 -12.79 2.57
N THR A 270 3.87 -13.04 3.75
CA THR A 270 4.32 -14.38 4.14
C THR A 270 3.16 -15.39 4.12
N GLY A 271 1.98 -14.99 4.61
CA GLY A 271 0.78 -15.82 4.60
C GLY A 271 0.25 -16.07 3.18
N ALA A 272 0.35 -15.09 2.28
CA ALA A 272 0.00 -15.28 0.87
C ALA A 272 1.02 -16.19 0.16
N ASP A 273 2.30 -16.11 0.50
CA ASP A 273 3.37 -16.97 -0.03
C ASP A 273 3.14 -18.46 0.30
N LEU A 274 2.47 -18.77 1.42
CA LEU A 274 2.07 -20.16 1.71
C LEU A 274 1.14 -20.72 0.62
N LEU A 275 0.30 -19.90 -0.01
CA LEU A 275 -0.54 -20.34 -1.14
C LEU A 275 0.29 -20.74 -2.36
N LEU A 276 1.46 -20.10 -2.55
CA LEU A 276 2.43 -20.49 -3.59
C LEU A 276 3.22 -21.73 -3.19
N TYR A 277 3.54 -21.89 -1.91
CA TYR A 277 4.17 -23.11 -1.39
C TYR A 277 3.33 -24.37 -1.68
N PHE A 278 2.01 -24.28 -1.52
CA PHE A 278 1.10 -25.38 -1.85
C PHE A 278 0.94 -25.60 -3.36
N SER A 279 1.28 -24.62 -4.20
CA SER A 279 1.11 -24.69 -5.66
C SER A 279 2.33 -25.22 -6.39
N GLU A 280 3.53 -24.86 -5.93
CA GLU A 280 4.79 -25.07 -6.65
C GLU A 280 5.69 -26.16 -6.06
N GLY A 281 5.34 -26.78 -4.93
CA GLY A 281 5.99 -28.03 -4.52
C GLY A 281 6.40 -28.16 -3.06
N GLY A 282 5.45 -28.15 -2.15
CA GLY A 282 5.47 -29.19 -1.12
C GLY A 282 5.22 -30.53 -1.83
N TYR A 283 6.25 -31.17 -2.41
CA TYR A 283 6.15 -32.31 -3.35
C TYR A 283 5.22 -33.45 -2.87
N HIS A 284 5.01 -33.58 -1.56
CA HIS A 284 4.10 -34.57 -0.96
C HIS A 284 2.68 -34.07 -0.62
N LEU A 285 2.48 -32.75 -0.45
CA LEU A 285 1.19 -32.18 -0.02
C LEU A 285 0.27 -31.82 -1.20
N ALA A 286 0.82 -31.42 -2.34
CA ALA A 286 0.02 -31.09 -3.52
C ALA A 286 -0.82 -32.28 -4.05
N GLN A 287 -0.31 -33.52 -3.91
CA GLN A 287 -1.06 -34.74 -4.26
C GLN A 287 -2.22 -35.03 -3.29
N SER A 288 -2.13 -34.59 -2.03
CA SER A 288 -3.10 -34.91 -0.98
C SER A 288 -4.30 -33.97 -0.94
N PHE A 289 -4.14 -32.73 -1.44
CA PHE A 289 -5.11 -31.65 -1.23
C PHE A 289 -5.95 -31.28 -2.48
N GLY A 290 -5.76 -31.98 -3.60
CA GLY A 290 -6.70 -32.00 -4.73
C GLY A 290 -6.81 -30.71 -5.57
N SER A 291 -7.63 -30.77 -6.62
CA SER A 291 -7.83 -29.75 -7.67
C SER A 291 -8.35 -28.40 -7.17
N THR A 292 -8.83 -28.31 -5.93
CA THR A 292 -9.35 -27.08 -5.33
C THR A 292 -8.23 -26.17 -4.85
N LEU A 293 -7.20 -26.69 -4.18
CA LEU A 293 -6.07 -25.88 -3.69
C LEU A 293 -5.25 -25.31 -4.86
N LEU A 294 -5.11 -26.07 -5.95
CA LEU A 294 -4.56 -25.60 -7.24
C LEU A 294 -5.32 -24.41 -7.84
N LYS A 295 -6.64 -24.30 -7.63
CA LYS A 295 -7.44 -23.15 -8.11
C LYS A 295 -7.26 -21.89 -7.26
N PHE A 296 -6.82 -22.03 -6.01
CA PHE A 296 -6.45 -20.92 -5.11
C PHE A 296 -4.96 -20.55 -5.19
N SER A 297 -4.30 -21.06 -6.23
CA SER A 297 -2.86 -21.09 -6.37
C SER A 297 -2.42 -20.19 -7.52
N GLY A 298 -1.16 -19.74 -7.50
CA GLY A 298 -0.57 -18.91 -8.54
C GLY A 298 -0.63 -17.39 -8.30
N TRP A 299 0.07 -16.66 -9.17
CA TRP A 299 0.40 -15.24 -9.00
C TRP A 299 -0.81 -14.34 -8.73
N SER A 300 -1.88 -14.45 -9.52
CA SER A 300 -3.07 -13.61 -9.35
C SER A 300 -3.76 -13.82 -8.00
N MET A 301 -3.77 -15.06 -7.49
CA MET A 301 -4.35 -15.37 -6.18
C MET A 301 -3.45 -14.90 -5.05
N TRP A 302 -2.13 -15.02 -5.19
CA TRP A 302 -1.17 -14.45 -4.26
C TRP A 302 -1.34 -12.93 -4.10
N GLU A 303 -1.52 -12.21 -5.21
CA GLU A 303 -1.75 -10.76 -5.17
C GLU A 303 -3.03 -10.42 -4.43
N TYR A 304 -4.13 -11.12 -4.74
CA TYR A 304 -5.40 -10.92 -4.05
C TYR A 304 -5.28 -11.23 -2.55
N ALA A 305 -4.70 -12.37 -2.19
CA ALA A 305 -4.56 -12.83 -0.81
C ALA A 305 -3.70 -11.87 0.03
N THR A 306 -2.60 -11.36 -0.53
CA THR A 306 -1.75 -10.35 0.11
C THR A 306 -2.57 -9.12 0.47
N GLY A 307 -3.31 -8.58 -0.49
CA GLY A 307 -4.19 -7.44 -0.25
C GLY A 307 -5.26 -7.73 0.78
N PHE A 308 -5.88 -8.91 0.71
CA PHE A 308 -6.94 -9.34 1.61
C PHE A 308 -6.48 -9.39 3.06
N LEU A 309 -5.35 -10.06 3.32
CA LEU A 309 -4.77 -10.17 4.65
C LEU A 309 -4.29 -8.80 5.16
N ALA A 310 -3.59 -8.02 4.32
CA ALA A 310 -3.08 -6.71 4.72
C ALA A 310 -4.21 -5.73 5.07
N GLY A 311 -5.24 -5.65 4.22
CA GLY A 311 -6.40 -4.78 4.44
C GLY A 311 -7.19 -5.17 5.69
N GLY A 312 -7.40 -6.48 5.89
CA GLY A 312 -8.08 -7.01 7.07
C GLY A 312 -7.32 -6.69 8.36
N LEU A 313 -6.01 -6.98 8.41
CA LEU A 313 -5.17 -6.72 9.58
C LEU A 313 -5.02 -5.23 9.87
N MET A 314 -4.80 -4.40 8.85
CA MET A 314 -4.77 -2.95 9.03
C MET A 314 -6.10 -2.45 9.60
N MET A 315 -7.23 -2.85 9.02
CA MET A 315 -8.54 -2.43 9.52
C MET A 315 -8.80 -2.96 10.94
N LEU A 316 -8.31 -4.15 11.28
CA LEU A 316 -8.37 -4.69 12.63
C LEU A 316 -7.60 -3.81 13.62
N ILE A 317 -6.41 -3.31 13.26
CA ILE A 317 -5.66 -2.32 14.06
C ILE A 317 -6.53 -1.08 14.30
N PHE A 318 -7.15 -0.53 13.26
CA PHE A 318 -8.03 0.65 13.38
C PHE A 318 -9.26 0.40 14.27
N VAL A 319 -9.82 -0.79 14.23
CA VAL A 319 -11.03 -1.16 14.98
C VAL A 319 -10.73 -1.50 16.45
N LEU A 320 -9.61 -2.18 16.71
CA LEU A 320 -9.24 -2.70 18.03
C LEU A 320 -8.46 -1.70 18.88
N PHE A 321 -7.75 -0.75 18.28
CA PHE A 321 -7.09 0.30 19.04
C PHE A 321 -8.02 1.50 19.14
N PRO A 322 -8.84 1.61 20.22
CA PRO A 322 -9.77 2.71 20.36
C PRO A 322 -8.99 4.03 20.37
N PHE A 323 -9.28 4.86 19.38
CA PHE A 323 -8.96 6.26 19.40
C PHE A 323 -9.54 6.85 20.69
N LYS A 324 -8.74 7.54 21.50
CA LYS A 324 -9.28 8.57 22.39
C LYS A 324 -9.88 9.66 21.48
N ARG A 325 -11.14 9.47 21.09
CA ARG A 325 -11.79 10.27 20.05
C ARG A 325 -12.18 11.64 20.59
N LEU A 326 -11.67 12.66 19.90
CA LEU A 326 -12.35 13.91 19.53
C LEU A 326 -13.05 14.70 20.65
N VAL A 327 -12.31 15.51 21.41
CA VAL A 327 -12.95 16.59 22.19
C VAL A 327 -12.19 17.92 22.22
N ALA A 328 -10.87 17.98 22.00
CA ALA A 328 -10.13 19.25 22.24
C ALA A 328 -9.38 19.88 21.04
N ALA A 329 -9.32 19.23 19.87
CA ALA A 329 -8.44 19.68 18.78
C ALA A 329 -9.08 19.67 17.38
N ALA A 330 -10.42 19.59 17.28
CA ALA A 330 -11.12 19.61 16.00
C ALA A 330 -11.01 20.96 15.26
N ASP A 331 -10.56 22.03 15.94
CA ASP A 331 -10.40 23.35 15.32
C ASP A 331 -8.99 23.65 14.81
N ASN A 332 -7.97 22.96 15.31
CA ASN A 332 -6.58 23.21 14.94
C ASN A 332 -6.21 22.44 13.66
N GLU A 333 -5.76 23.19 12.64
CA GLU A 333 -5.14 22.59 11.44
C GLU A 333 -3.92 21.75 11.82
N GLU A 334 -3.66 20.67 11.06
CA GLU A 334 -2.43 19.90 11.20
C GLU A 334 -1.20 20.83 11.13
N PRO A 335 -0.24 20.77 12.07
CA PRO A 335 0.93 21.67 12.10
C PRO A 335 1.74 21.69 10.80
N PHE A 336 1.75 20.56 10.09
CA PHE A 336 2.30 20.44 8.75
C PHE A 336 1.62 21.37 7.73
N THR A 337 0.30 21.54 7.77
CA THR A 337 -0.39 22.43 6.82
C THR A 337 -0.63 23.83 7.38
N ALA A 338 -0.67 23.99 8.70
CA ALA A 338 -1.06 25.23 9.38
C ALA A 338 -0.14 26.42 9.06
N LYS A 339 1.15 26.17 8.86
CA LYS A 339 2.15 27.22 8.56
C LYS A 339 2.51 27.34 7.07
N MET A 340 1.81 26.61 6.20
CA MET A 340 2.12 26.61 4.76
C MET A 340 1.48 27.82 4.08
N PRO A 341 2.22 28.57 3.23
CA PRO A 341 1.64 29.64 2.43
C PRO A 341 0.47 29.14 1.58
N SER A 342 -0.62 29.91 1.50
CA SER A 342 -1.85 29.51 0.80
C SER A 342 -1.63 29.13 -0.67
N TRP A 343 -0.72 29.83 -1.37
CA TRP A 343 -0.37 29.52 -2.76
C TRP A 343 0.31 28.15 -2.89
N LEU A 344 1.24 27.84 -1.99
CA LEU A 344 1.97 26.57 -2.00
C LEU A 344 1.05 25.41 -1.62
N TYR A 345 0.21 25.63 -0.61
CA TYR A 345 -0.81 24.67 -0.22
C TYR A 345 -1.83 24.41 -1.34
N GLY A 346 -2.26 25.45 -2.05
CA GLY A 346 -3.13 25.33 -3.23
C GLY A 346 -2.47 24.56 -4.37
N LEU A 347 -1.22 24.89 -4.70
CA LEU A 347 -0.43 24.22 -5.73
C LEU A 347 -0.23 22.73 -5.41
N LEU A 348 0.14 22.39 -4.17
CA LEU A 348 0.36 21.00 -3.78
C LEU A 348 -0.93 20.19 -3.78
N ASN A 349 -2.07 20.75 -3.34
CA ASN A 349 -3.35 20.06 -3.50
C ASN A 349 -3.71 19.86 -4.98
N PHE A 350 -3.46 20.87 -5.82
CA PHE A 350 -3.72 20.75 -7.25
C PHE A 350 -2.88 19.62 -7.88
N VAL A 351 -1.57 19.61 -7.63
CA VAL A 351 -0.63 18.64 -8.25
C VAL A 351 -0.76 17.26 -7.61
N PHE A 352 -0.64 17.15 -6.28
CA PHE A 352 -0.59 15.84 -5.61
C PHE A 352 -1.98 15.25 -5.38
N THR A 353 -2.93 16.04 -4.90
CA THR A 353 -4.26 15.51 -4.54
C THR A 353 -5.12 15.32 -5.79
N LEU A 354 -5.31 16.37 -6.58
CA LEU A 354 -6.23 16.31 -7.71
C LEU A 354 -5.57 15.66 -8.93
N GLY A 355 -4.37 16.11 -9.30
CA GLY A 355 -3.62 15.57 -10.44
C GLY A 355 -3.16 14.13 -10.22
N LEU A 356 -2.29 13.89 -9.24
CA LEU A 356 -1.65 12.59 -9.07
C LEU A 356 -2.58 11.55 -8.41
N CYS A 357 -3.21 11.91 -7.29
CA CYS A 357 -3.96 10.95 -6.49
C CYS A 357 -5.34 10.61 -7.08
N PHE A 358 -6.10 11.59 -7.53
CA PHE A 358 -7.48 11.38 -8.01
C PHE A 358 -7.58 11.22 -9.54
N SER A 359 -6.82 11.97 -10.34
CA SER A 359 -6.85 11.83 -11.80
C SER A 359 -5.95 10.70 -12.30
N ALA A 360 -4.64 10.75 -12.04
CA ALA A 360 -3.70 9.83 -12.66
C ALA A 360 -3.94 8.35 -12.29
N THR A 361 -4.50 8.07 -11.11
CA THR A 361 -4.89 6.71 -10.68
C THR A 361 -6.07 6.13 -11.46
N LEU A 362 -6.83 6.95 -12.19
CA LEU A 362 -7.93 6.52 -13.07
C LEU A 362 -7.51 6.57 -14.55
N VAL A 363 -6.88 7.66 -14.97
CA VAL A 363 -6.47 7.87 -16.37
C VAL A 363 -5.43 6.84 -16.81
N ARG A 364 -4.41 6.60 -15.96
CA ARG A 364 -3.30 5.72 -16.31
C ARG A 364 -3.79 4.28 -16.53
N PRO A 365 -4.56 3.64 -15.63
CA PRO A 365 -5.08 2.30 -15.89
C PRO A 365 -5.96 2.21 -17.13
N PHE A 366 -6.83 3.21 -17.38
CA PHE A 366 -7.67 3.20 -18.56
C PHE A 366 -6.84 3.24 -19.85
N ALA A 367 -5.93 4.21 -19.97
CA ALA A 367 -5.17 4.43 -21.19
C ALA A 367 -4.20 3.27 -21.47
N PHE A 368 -3.41 2.83 -20.47
CA PHE A 368 -2.41 1.77 -20.65
C PHE A 368 -3.01 0.41 -21.03
N ARG A 369 -4.30 0.17 -20.76
CA ARG A 369 -4.99 -1.02 -21.28
C ARG A 369 -5.09 -1.03 -22.80
N TYR A 370 -4.89 0.10 -23.47
CA TYR A 370 -4.80 0.25 -24.93
C TYR A 370 -3.36 0.42 -25.43
N GLU A 371 -2.35 0.22 -24.57
CA GLU A 371 -0.92 0.29 -24.95
C GLU A 371 -0.62 -0.63 -26.13
N GLY A 372 0.06 -0.10 -27.16
CA GLY A 372 0.30 -0.79 -28.43
C GLY A 372 -0.77 -0.57 -29.49
N THR A 373 -1.84 0.18 -29.20
CA THR A 373 -2.85 0.59 -30.19
C THR A 373 -2.77 2.08 -30.48
N ALA A 374 -3.32 2.52 -31.63
CA ALA A 374 -3.43 3.93 -31.99
C ALA A 374 -4.25 4.78 -30.99
N LEU A 375 -5.06 4.13 -30.14
CA LEU A 375 -5.91 4.79 -29.15
C LEU A 375 -5.17 5.17 -27.86
N TYR A 376 -4.00 4.60 -27.58
CA TYR A 376 -3.28 4.82 -26.31
C TYR A 376 -2.99 6.30 -26.05
N LEU A 377 -2.30 6.97 -26.98
CA LEU A 377 -1.84 8.34 -26.79
C LEU A 377 -3.03 9.34 -26.75
N PRO A 378 -4.02 9.27 -27.67
CA PRO A 378 -5.21 10.12 -27.59
C PRO A 378 -5.99 9.94 -26.29
N LEU A 379 -6.16 8.70 -25.81
CA LEU A 379 -6.86 8.44 -24.55
C LEU A 379 -6.09 8.99 -23.36
N PHE A 380 -4.77 8.78 -23.31
CA PHE A 380 -3.94 9.27 -22.21
C PHE A 380 -3.97 10.80 -22.14
N VAL A 381 -3.73 11.48 -23.26
CA VAL A 381 -3.70 12.95 -23.32
C VAL A 381 -5.11 13.53 -23.12
N GLY A 382 -6.10 13.01 -23.86
CA GLY A 382 -7.47 13.50 -23.81
C GLY A 382 -8.10 13.38 -22.42
N LEU A 383 -7.96 12.22 -21.77
CA LEU A 383 -8.45 12.04 -20.40
C LEU A 383 -7.67 12.89 -19.40
N SER A 384 -6.34 13.02 -19.55
CA SER A 384 -5.55 13.90 -18.68
C SER A 384 -6.01 15.36 -18.77
N VAL A 385 -6.25 15.87 -19.99
CA VAL A 385 -6.75 17.24 -20.22
C VAL A 385 -8.18 17.40 -19.67
N ALA A 386 -9.07 16.45 -19.94
CA ALA A 386 -10.45 16.49 -19.43
C ALA A 386 -10.48 16.50 -17.89
N PHE A 387 -9.65 15.68 -17.24
CA PHE A 387 -9.52 15.68 -15.80
C PHE A 387 -8.89 16.97 -15.28
N LEU A 388 -7.85 17.51 -15.91
CA LEU A 388 -7.26 18.80 -15.53
C LEU A 388 -8.29 19.93 -15.61
N PHE A 389 -9.14 19.93 -16.64
CA PHE A 389 -10.23 20.89 -16.78
C PHE A 389 -11.31 20.71 -15.69
N ALA A 390 -11.75 19.48 -15.42
CA ALA A 390 -12.69 19.19 -14.35
C ALA A 390 -12.12 19.60 -12.97
N ILE A 391 -10.84 19.33 -12.74
CA ILE A 391 -10.09 19.71 -11.54
C ILE A 391 -10.02 21.24 -11.42
N PHE A 392 -9.70 21.96 -12.49
CA PHE A 392 -9.68 23.42 -12.51
C PHE A 392 -11.05 24.00 -12.15
N MET A 393 -12.13 23.43 -12.70
CA MET A 393 -13.51 23.84 -12.38
C MET A 393 -13.87 23.58 -10.91
N ILE A 394 -13.43 22.43 -10.35
CA ILE A 394 -13.60 22.11 -8.92
C ILE A 394 -12.87 23.13 -8.05
N VAL A 395 -11.61 23.46 -8.38
CA VAL A 395 -10.81 24.44 -7.64
C VAL A 395 -11.42 25.83 -7.72
N LYS A 396 -11.93 26.24 -8.90
CA LYS A 396 -12.63 27.52 -9.07
C LYS A 396 -13.90 27.60 -8.22
N LYS A 397 -14.66 26.50 -8.10
CA LYS A 397 -15.91 26.44 -7.32
C LYS A 397 -15.68 26.40 -5.80
N TRP A 398 -14.65 25.71 -5.34
CA TRP A 398 -14.44 25.43 -3.90
C TRP A 398 -13.26 26.18 -3.28
N GLY A 399 -12.58 27.03 -4.05
CA GLY A 399 -11.44 27.83 -3.63
C GLY A 399 -10.12 27.06 -3.63
N ALA A 400 -9.02 27.80 -3.77
CA ALA A 400 -7.67 27.26 -3.74
C ALA A 400 -7.39 26.58 -2.38
N GLY A 401 -7.35 25.25 -2.37
CA GLY A 401 -6.92 24.45 -1.21
C GLY A 401 -7.97 23.56 -0.55
N LEU A 402 -9.22 23.51 -1.06
CA LEU A 402 -10.24 22.55 -0.60
C LEU A 402 -10.56 22.62 0.92
N LYS A 403 -10.16 23.70 1.62
CA LYS A 403 -10.23 23.81 3.09
C LYS A 403 -11.66 23.82 3.64
N THR A 404 -12.63 24.21 2.83
CA THR A 404 -14.04 24.37 3.20
C THR A 404 -14.85 23.07 3.07
N ILE A 405 -14.27 22.01 2.49
CA ILE A 405 -15.00 20.77 2.24
C ILE A 405 -14.99 19.90 3.50
N ASN A 406 -16.16 19.40 3.86
CA ASN A 406 -16.27 18.34 4.86
C ASN A 406 -15.64 17.04 4.31
N PHE A 407 -14.38 16.81 4.65
CA PHE A 407 -13.60 15.70 4.12
C PHE A 407 -14.19 14.33 4.45
N LYS A 408 -14.79 14.15 5.64
CA LYS A 408 -15.47 12.89 5.99
C LYS A 408 -16.63 12.63 5.04
N LYS A 409 -17.47 13.65 4.81
CA LYS A 409 -18.59 13.55 3.86
C LYS A 409 -18.06 13.26 2.46
N PHE A 410 -17.00 13.94 2.01
CA PHE A 410 -16.34 13.64 0.75
C PHE A 410 -15.90 12.18 0.66
N CYS A 411 -15.23 11.63 1.68
CA CYS A 411 -14.76 10.24 1.66
C CYS A 411 -15.91 9.24 1.53
N VAL A 412 -17.00 9.45 2.27
CA VAL A 412 -18.19 8.61 2.18
C VAL A 412 -18.73 8.61 0.75
N PHE A 413 -18.84 9.77 0.08
CA PHE A 413 -19.31 9.78 -1.31
C PHE A 413 -18.27 9.27 -2.33
N ALA A 414 -16.99 9.57 -2.12
CA ALA A 414 -15.93 9.26 -3.06
C ALA A 414 -15.57 7.77 -3.06
N LEU A 415 -15.63 7.09 -1.91
CA LEU A 415 -15.27 5.68 -1.78
C LEU A 415 -16.03 4.76 -2.76
N PRO A 416 -17.38 4.73 -2.79
CA PRO A 416 -18.11 3.85 -3.70
C PRO A 416 -17.86 4.21 -5.16
N LEU A 417 -17.75 5.50 -5.49
CA LEU A 417 -17.44 5.94 -6.85
C LEU A 417 -16.06 5.44 -7.29
N TYR A 418 -15.02 5.69 -6.49
CA TYR A 418 -13.65 5.30 -6.83
C TYR A 418 -13.49 3.80 -6.93
N PHE A 419 -14.01 3.05 -5.95
CA PHE A 419 -13.89 1.61 -5.96
C PHE A 419 -14.63 0.99 -7.15
N THR A 420 -15.87 1.43 -7.42
CA THR A 420 -16.64 0.97 -8.58
C THR A 420 -15.94 1.29 -9.89
N THR A 421 -15.41 2.50 -10.06
CA THR A 421 -14.66 2.86 -11.27
C THR A 421 -13.46 1.92 -11.46
N HIS A 422 -12.68 1.65 -10.42
CA HIS A 422 -11.55 0.73 -10.52
C HIS A 422 -11.96 -0.70 -10.88
N VAL A 423 -13.07 -1.20 -10.32
CA VAL A 423 -13.65 -2.50 -10.70
C VAL A 423 -14.05 -2.51 -12.17
N LEU A 424 -14.72 -1.46 -12.65
CA LEU A 424 -15.12 -1.35 -14.06
C LEU A 424 -13.90 -1.29 -15.00
N LEU A 425 -12.89 -0.50 -14.63
CA LEU A 425 -11.63 -0.44 -15.37
C LEU A 425 -10.93 -1.79 -15.43
N TYR A 426 -10.89 -2.50 -14.30
CA TYR A 426 -10.23 -3.80 -14.20
C TYR A 426 -10.87 -4.85 -15.12
N PHE A 427 -12.20 -4.90 -15.16
CA PHE A 427 -12.93 -5.90 -15.93
C PHE A 427 -13.07 -5.53 -17.40
N PHE A 428 -13.39 -4.28 -17.72
CA PHE A 428 -13.93 -3.91 -19.03
C PHE A 428 -13.00 -3.02 -19.88
N ALA A 429 -12.00 -2.36 -19.30
CA ALA A 429 -11.12 -1.49 -20.08
C ALA A 429 -10.06 -2.29 -20.86
N GLY A 430 -9.77 -1.85 -22.08
CA GLY A 430 -8.71 -2.42 -22.94
C GLY A 430 -9.19 -3.17 -24.16
N THR A 431 -8.23 -3.76 -24.87
CA THR A 431 -8.48 -4.72 -25.96
C THR A 431 -9.16 -5.99 -25.43
N PRO A 432 -9.83 -6.81 -26.26
CA PRO A 432 -10.50 -8.02 -25.82
C PRO A 432 -9.61 -8.96 -24.98
N GLU A 433 -8.34 -9.12 -25.35
CA GLU A 433 -7.36 -9.94 -24.62
C GLU A 433 -7.03 -9.41 -23.23
N ARG A 434 -7.22 -8.11 -23.00
CA ARG A 434 -6.92 -7.42 -21.74
C ARG A 434 -8.16 -7.21 -20.86
N GLN A 435 -9.33 -7.63 -21.32
CA GLN A 435 -10.58 -7.54 -20.56
C GLN A 435 -10.69 -8.72 -19.60
N ASN A 436 -10.49 -8.48 -18.30
CA ASN A 436 -10.55 -9.55 -17.29
C ASN A 436 -11.93 -10.21 -17.19
N PHE A 437 -13.02 -9.56 -17.65
CA PHE A 437 -14.34 -10.20 -17.65
C PHE A 437 -14.41 -11.41 -18.60
N ARG A 438 -13.51 -11.48 -19.59
CA ARG A 438 -13.40 -12.62 -20.51
C ARG A 438 -12.56 -13.75 -19.95
N LEU A 439 -11.83 -13.50 -18.85
CA LEU A 439 -10.92 -14.45 -18.19
C LEU A 439 -11.52 -14.95 -16.87
N MET A 440 -12.80 -15.37 -16.90
CA MET A 440 -13.52 -15.76 -15.69
C MET A 440 -13.12 -17.12 -15.14
N ASP A 441 -12.30 -17.88 -15.84
CA ASP A 441 -11.69 -19.10 -15.29
C ASP A 441 -10.64 -18.80 -14.22
N ASN A 442 -10.10 -17.57 -14.20
CA ASN A 442 -9.19 -17.12 -13.14
C ASN A 442 -9.95 -16.88 -11.83
N MET A 443 -9.60 -17.65 -10.79
CA MET A 443 -10.23 -17.53 -9.46
C MET A 443 -10.08 -16.12 -8.86
N ALA A 444 -8.96 -15.43 -9.10
CA ALA A 444 -8.76 -14.08 -8.60
C ALA A 444 -9.80 -13.09 -9.18
N ASN A 445 -10.22 -13.29 -10.44
CA ASN A 445 -11.28 -12.48 -11.05
C ASN A 445 -12.62 -12.71 -10.35
N LYS A 446 -12.96 -13.96 -10.02
CA LYS A 446 -14.16 -14.27 -9.23
C LYS A 446 -14.09 -13.62 -7.84
N MET A 447 -12.92 -13.63 -7.22
CA MET A 447 -12.70 -13.00 -5.91
C MET A 447 -12.83 -11.48 -5.96
N VAL A 448 -12.44 -10.82 -7.07
CA VAL A 448 -12.70 -9.39 -7.27
C VAL A 448 -14.21 -9.10 -7.36
N ILE A 449 -14.99 -9.93 -8.08
CA ILE A 449 -16.45 -9.78 -8.11
C ILE A 449 -17.04 -9.98 -6.71
N ALA A 450 -16.60 -11.01 -5.99
CA ALA A 450 -17.00 -11.23 -4.61
C ALA A 450 -16.68 -10.01 -3.72
N SER A 451 -15.50 -9.40 -3.89
CA SER A 451 -15.15 -8.15 -3.19
C SER A 451 -16.11 -7.00 -3.51
N PHE A 452 -16.54 -6.86 -4.76
CA PHE A 452 -17.50 -5.83 -5.15
C PHE A 452 -18.89 -6.08 -4.54
N VAL A 453 -19.36 -7.33 -4.55
CA VAL A 453 -20.63 -7.71 -3.90
C VAL A 453 -20.57 -7.46 -2.39
N VAL A 454 -19.51 -7.91 -1.73
CA VAL A 454 -19.28 -7.67 -0.30
C VAL A 454 -19.25 -6.17 0.01
N PHE A 455 -18.60 -5.36 -0.83
CA PHE A 455 -18.61 -3.91 -0.68
C PHE A 455 -20.03 -3.35 -0.75
N CYS A 456 -20.82 -3.70 -1.78
CA CYS A 456 -22.20 -3.23 -1.93
C CYS A 456 -23.10 -3.63 -0.75
N LEU A 457 -22.90 -4.83 -0.18
CA LEU A 457 -23.69 -5.33 0.95
C LEU A 457 -23.28 -4.70 2.29
N LEU A 458 -21.98 -4.56 2.54
CA LEU A 458 -21.47 -4.06 3.83
C LEU A 458 -21.45 -2.54 3.92
N TYR A 459 -21.36 -1.84 2.80
CA TYR A 459 -21.30 -0.38 2.78
C TYR A 459 -22.52 0.27 3.47
N PRO A 460 -23.78 -0.10 3.17
CA PRO A 460 -24.95 0.39 3.90
C PRO A 460 -24.93 0.03 5.38
N VAL A 461 -24.42 -1.14 5.77
CA VAL A 461 -24.35 -1.60 7.17
C VAL A 461 -23.42 -0.70 7.99
N ILE A 462 -22.27 -0.34 7.43
CA ILE A 462 -21.30 0.53 8.08
C ILE A 462 -21.85 1.96 8.21
N PHE A 463 -22.53 2.47 7.19
CA PHE A 463 -22.97 3.87 7.11
C PHE A 463 -24.46 4.12 7.40
N LYS A 464 -25.20 3.13 7.91
CA LYS A 464 -26.63 3.27 8.24
C LYS A 464 -26.84 4.40 9.28
N LYS A 465 -27.66 5.40 8.91
CA LYS A 465 -28.08 6.49 9.81
C LYS A 465 -28.72 5.91 11.08
N GLY A 466 -28.30 6.37 12.26
CA GLY A 466 -28.88 6.02 13.56
C GLY A 466 -28.16 4.95 14.39
N SER A 467 -27.11 4.30 13.86
CA SER A 467 -26.36 3.25 14.59
C SER A 467 -25.18 3.75 15.42
N ILE A 468 -24.79 5.03 15.28
CA ILE A 468 -23.75 5.63 16.13
C ILE A 468 -24.42 5.95 17.46
N ARG A 469 -24.28 5.06 18.44
CA ARG A 469 -24.86 5.24 19.77
C ARG A 469 -24.22 6.46 20.41
N SER A 470 -25.06 7.45 20.70
CA SER A 470 -24.74 8.49 21.66
C SER A 470 -24.67 7.85 23.05
N LEU A 471 -23.47 7.72 23.61
CA LEU A 471 -23.30 7.49 25.06
C LEU A 471 -23.92 8.70 25.77
N LYS A 472 -25.18 8.55 26.21
CA LYS A 472 -25.79 9.47 27.16
C LYS A 472 -24.92 9.46 28.42
N ASN A 473 -24.41 10.64 28.80
CA ASN A 473 -23.71 10.87 30.06
C ASN A 473 -24.57 10.33 31.23
N THR A 474 -24.17 9.21 31.80
CA THR A 474 -24.71 8.65 33.05
C THR A 474 -24.04 9.27 34.29
N SER A 475 -23.59 10.54 34.23
CA SER A 475 -23.02 11.26 35.38
C SER A 475 -23.96 12.29 36.02
N ARG A 476 -25.24 12.33 35.65
CA ARG A 476 -26.27 13.04 36.42
C ARG A 476 -27.28 12.05 37.00
N LYS A 477 -26.86 11.31 38.02
CA LYS A 477 -27.69 10.74 39.08
C LYS A 477 -26.82 9.88 39.99
N LYS A 478 -26.03 10.53 40.83
CA LYS A 478 -25.86 10.17 42.24
C LYS A 478 -25.50 11.48 42.95
N MET A 479 -26.48 11.89 43.76
CA MET A 479 -26.56 12.97 44.76
C MET A 479 -25.45 14.01 44.79
#